data_AF-A0A1F3X8H6-F1
#
_entry.id   AF-A0A1F3X8H6-F1
#
_cell.length_a   1.000
_cell.length_b   1.000
_cell.length_c   1.000
_cell.angle_alpha   90.00
_cell.angle_beta   90.00
_cell.angle_gamma   90.00
#
_symmetry.space_group_name_H-M   'P 1'
#
loop_
_entity.id
_entity.type
_entity.pdbx_description
1 polymer ?
#
loop_
_entity_poly.entity_id
_entity_poly.type
_entity_poly.pdbx_seq_one_letter_code
_entity_poly.pdbx_strand_id
1 'polypeptide(L)'
;FALQHYYATRDTECYLSAEDDLYGEWRMAVKTGTSRIDRPIPVPAELCPELDRIQDAFVQEWLVFETDPLHDQEEAALRAHELPVFALNIRASRINKLTHEGPVWTYWTPGADIHVVDYLSQRWPLDYLLE
;
A
#
# COMPACT_ATOMS: atom_id res chain seq x y z
N PHE A 1 6.25 -0.43 -5.74
CA PHE A 1 6.75 -1.70 -6.32
C PHE A 1 6.08 -1.98 -7.67
N ALA A 2 6.62 -2.90 -8.48
CA ALA A 2 6.02 -3.37 -9.74
C ALA A 2 6.28 -4.88 -9.92
N LEU A 3 5.26 -5.62 -10.35
CA LEU A 3 5.36 -7.04 -10.69
C LEU A 3 5.35 -7.21 -12.21
N GLN A 4 6.49 -7.57 -12.79
CA GLN A 4 6.54 -7.91 -14.21
C GLN A 4 6.26 -9.38 -14.42
N HIS A 5 5.53 -9.66 -15.51
CA HIS A 5 5.26 -11.02 -15.99
C HIS A 5 4.40 -11.86 -15.03
N TYR A 6 3.66 -11.20 -14.15
CA TYR A 6 2.83 -11.85 -13.13
C TYR A 6 1.85 -12.90 -13.71
N TYR A 7 1.18 -12.56 -14.82
CA TYR A 7 0.25 -13.48 -15.50
C TYR A 7 0.90 -14.32 -16.62
N ALA A 8 2.22 -14.25 -16.79
CA ALA A 8 2.92 -15.00 -17.81
C ALA A 8 3.40 -16.37 -17.28
N THR A 9 3.72 -17.30 -18.17
CA THR A 9 4.26 -18.63 -17.81
C THR A 9 5.73 -18.60 -17.37
N ARG A 10 6.33 -17.42 -17.24
CA ARG A 10 7.73 -17.21 -16.83
C ARG A 10 7.78 -16.70 -15.39
N ASP A 11 8.96 -16.70 -14.80
CA ASP A 11 9.16 -16.18 -13.46
C ASP A 11 8.69 -14.72 -13.35
N THR A 12 7.97 -14.43 -12.26
CA THR A 12 7.55 -13.08 -11.91
C THR A 12 8.73 -12.31 -11.33
N GLU A 13 9.03 -11.16 -11.92
CA GLU A 13 10.06 -10.26 -11.45
C GLU A 13 9.43 -9.16 -10.60
N CYS A 14 9.96 -8.96 -9.39
CA CYS A 14 9.45 -7.95 -8.46
C CYS A 14 10.47 -6.82 -8.31
N TYR A 15 10.04 -5.61 -8.67
CA TYR A 15 10.82 -4.39 -8.65
C TYR A 15 10.32 -3.46 -7.54
N LEU A 16 11.24 -2.88 -6.77
CA LEU A 16 10.96 -1.98 -5.65
C LEU A 16 11.59 -0.62 -5.93
N SER A 17 10.84 0.45 -5.73
CA SER A 17 11.39 1.81 -5.67
C SER A 17 12.24 1.92 -4.39
N ALA A 18 13.44 2.49 -4.50
CA ALA A 18 14.21 2.87 -3.33
C ALA A 18 13.55 4.07 -2.66
N GLU A 19 13.46 4.04 -1.32
CA GLU A 19 12.92 5.16 -0.50
C GLU A 19 11.50 5.59 -0.90
N ASP A 20 10.73 4.69 -1.51
CA ASP A 20 9.40 4.98 -2.06
C ASP A 20 9.37 6.09 -3.12
N ASP A 21 10.53 6.40 -3.73
CA ASP A 21 10.64 7.34 -4.85
C ASP A 21 10.40 6.61 -6.18
N LEU A 22 9.25 6.86 -6.80
CA LEU A 22 8.88 6.29 -8.11
C LEU A 22 9.84 6.73 -9.23
N TYR A 23 10.50 7.87 -9.09
CA TYR A 23 11.44 8.43 -10.05
C TYR A 23 12.91 8.06 -9.73
N GLY A 24 13.14 7.39 -8.60
CA GLY A 24 14.45 7.04 -8.05
C GLY A 24 15.04 5.71 -8.55
N GLU A 25 16.03 5.18 -7.82
CA GLU A 25 16.64 3.87 -8.11
C GLU A 25 15.65 2.74 -7.84
N TRP A 26 15.59 1.74 -8.71
CA TRP A 26 14.80 0.53 -8.49
C TRP A 26 15.69 -0.67 -8.14
N ARG A 27 15.21 -1.52 -7.23
CA ARG A 27 15.88 -2.74 -6.76
C ARG A 27 15.02 -3.96 -7.05
N MET A 28 15.64 -5.10 -7.33
CA MET A 28 14.90 -6.35 -7.52
C MET A 28 14.78 -7.08 -6.19
N ALA A 29 13.55 -7.46 -5.82
CA ALA A 29 13.32 -8.30 -4.65
C ALA A 29 13.76 -9.74 -4.96
N VAL A 30 14.66 -10.27 -4.12
CA VAL A 30 15.14 -11.65 -4.18
C VAL A 30 14.84 -12.33 -2.84
N LYS A 31 14.81 -13.68 -2.80
CA LYS A 31 14.46 -14.42 -1.57
C LYS A 31 15.33 -14.08 -0.35
N THR A 32 16.53 -13.55 -0.56
CA THR A 32 17.50 -13.20 0.49
C THR A 32 17.58 -11.69 0.79
N GLY A 33 16.67 -10.87 0.24
CA GLY A 33 16.66 -9.42 0.42
C GLY A 33 16.44 -8.67 -0.89
N THR A 34 17.28 -7.69 -1.18
CA THR A 34 17.21 -6.93 -2.45
C THR A 34 18.55 -6.96 -3.17
N SER A 35 18.50 -7.11 -4.49
CA SER A 35 19.67 -6.96 -5.36
C SER A 35 19.57 -5.65 -6.11
N ARG A 36 20.70 -4.93 -6.23
CA ARG A 36 20.79 -3.83 -7.20
C ARG A 36 20.64 -4.42 -8.60
N ILE A 37 20.00 -3.65 -9.47
CA ILE A 37 19.80 -4.03 -10.86
C ILE A 37 20.86 -3.27 -11.65
N ASP A 38 21.63 -3.98 -12.48
CA ASP A 38 22.70 -3.39 -13.29
C ASP A 38 22.17 -2.33 -14.29
N ARG A 39 20.87 -2.33 -14.57
CA ARG A 39 20.18 -1.27 -15.30
C ARG A 39 18.94 -0.83 -14.51
N PRO A 40 18.73 0.47 -14.27
CA PRO A 40 17.45 0.93 -13.75
C PRO A 40 16.37 0.52 -14.75
N ILE A 41 15.41 -0.28 -14.30
CA ILE A 41 14.17 -0.50 -15.02
C ILE A 41 13.19 0.51 -14.44
N PRO A 42 13.07 1.71 -15.04
CA PRO A 42 12.13 2.70 -14.55
C PRO A 42 10.72 2.09 -14.61
N VAL A 43 9.84 2.49 -13.69
CA VAL A 43 8.41 2.41 -13.98
C VAL A 43 8.20 3.10 -15.33
N PRO A 44 7.49 2.47 -16.28
CA PRO A 44 7.20 3.11 -17.55
C PRO A 44 6.71 4.53 -17.27
N ALA A 45 7.38 5.53 -17.84
CA ALA A 45 7.18 6.93 -17.46
C ALA A 45 5.71 7.37 -17.62
N GLU A 46 4.97 6.68 -18.49
CA GLU A 46 3.53 6.80 -18.68
C GLU A 46 2.68 6.38 -17.47
N LEU A 47 3.18 5.52 -16.58
CA LEU A 47 2.48 5.03 -15.40
C LEU A 47 2.77 5.85 -14.14
N CYS A 48 3.92 6.53 -14.05
CA CYS A 48 4.27 7.32 -12.87
C CYS A 48 3.21 8.37 -12.49
N PRO A 49 2.68 9.19 -13.45
CA PRO A 49 1.68 10.21 -13.10
C PRO A 49 0.38 9.61 -12.58
N GLU A 50 -0.03 8.45 -13.11
CA GLU A 50 -1.26 7.78 -12.68
C GLU A 50 -1.08 7.14 -11.30
N LEU A 51 0.09 6.56 -11.03
CA LEU A 51 0.42 6.02 -9.72
C LEU A 51 0.46 7.13 -8.65
N ASP A 52 1.15 8.25 -8.93
CA ASP A 52 1.17 9.42 -8.04
C ASP A 52 -0.26 9.88 -7.74
N ARG A 53 -1.09 10.03 -8.80
CA ARG A 53 -2.48 10.43 -8.66
C ARG A 53 -3.29 9.47 -7.77
N ILE A 54 -3.10 8.16 -7.92
CA ILE A 54 -3.80 7.16 -7.11
C ILE A 54 -3.34 7.19 -5.65
N GLN A 55 -2.04 7.35 -5.41
CA GLN A 55 -1.49 7.46 -4.05
C GLN A 55 -1.99 8.73 -3.36
N ASP A 56 -1.95 9.87 -4.04
CA ASP A 56 -2.48 11.13 -3.52
C ASP A 56 -3.97 11.04 -3.23
N ALA A 57 -4.75 10.45 -4.14
CA ALA A 57 -6.18 10.25 -3.92
C ALA A 57 -6.44 9.37 -2.69
N PHE A 58 -5.68 8.28 -2.53
CA PHE A 58 -5.79 7.43 -1.34
C PHE A 58 -5.47 8.21 -0.06
N VAL A 59 -4.35 8.92 -0.01
CA VAL A 59 -3.94 9.72 1.16
C VAL A 59 -5.03 10.73 1.53
N GLN A 60 -5.50 11.51 0.56
CA GLN A 60 -6.52 12.54 0.80
C GLN A 60 -7.87 11.96 1.24
N GLU A 61 -8.29 10.87 0.61
CA GLU A 61 -9.62 10.29 0.83
C GLU A 61 -9.72 9.33 2.02
N TRP A 62 -8.62 8.72 2.43
CA TRP A 62 -8.62 7.67 3.45
C TRP A 62 -7.90 8.06 4.72
N LEU A 63 -6.89 8.92 4.66
CA LEU A 63 -6.04 9.21 5.80
C LEU A 63 -6.35 10.57 6.40
N VAL A 64 -6.10 10.67 7.71
CA VAL A 64 -6.06 11.93 8.45
C VAL A 64 -4.79 11.94 9.31
N PHE A 65 -4.04 13.02 9.20
CA PHE A 65 -2.80 13.25 9.95
C PHE A 65 -3.08 14.16 11.15
N GLU A 66 -2.24 14.09 12.18
CA GLU A 66 -2.28 15.00 13.34
C GLU A 66 -2.15 16.48 12.93
N THR A 67 -1.45 16.75 11.82
CA THR A 67 -1.27 18.10 11.28
C THR A 67 -2.45 18.62 10.48
N ASP A 68 -3.47 17.79 10.22
CA ASP A 68 -4.61 18.20 9.40
C ASP A 68 -5.56 19.13 10.19
N PRO A 69 -6.10 20.19 9.57
CA PRO A 69 -7.02 21.11 10.24
C PRO A 69 -8.30 20.44 10.78
N LEU A 70 -8.66 19.26 10.27
CA LEU A 70 -9.84 18.50 10.67
C LEU A 70 -9.52 17.38 11.67
N HIS A 71 -8.27 17.29 12.16
CA HIS A 71 -7.82 16.21 13.03
C HIS A 71 -8.72 16.03 14.26
N ASP A 72 -8.97 17.09 15.04
CA ASP A 72 -9.78 17.02 16.26
C ASP A 72 -11.21 16.48 16.02
N GLN A 73 -11.80 16.83 14.87
CA GLN A 73 -13.12 16.36 14.48
C GLN A 73 -13.09 14.87 14.16
N GLU A 74 -12.09 14.42 13.39
CA GLU A 74 -11.91 13.01 13.05
C GLU A 74 -11.55 12.19 14.31
N GLU A 75 -10.68 12.68 15.20
CA GLU A 75 -10.34 12.05 16.48
C GLU A 75 -11.59 11.81 17.32
N ALA A 76 -12.46 12.82 17.48
CA ALA A 76 -13.70 12.68 18.23
C ALA A 76 -14.62 11.62 17.61
N ALA A 77 -14.70 11.57 16.28
CA ALA A 77 -15.49 10.57 15.56
C ALA A 77 -14.91 9.15 15.72
N LEU A 78 -13.59 8.99 15.63
CA LEU A 78 -12.91 7.71 15.86
C LEU A 78 -13.13 7.20 17.29
N ARG A 79 -13.02 8.08 18.29
CA ARG A 79 -13.29 7.73 19.69
C ARG A 79 -14.74 7.35 19.94
N ALA A 80 -15.69 7.96 19.22
CA ALA A 80 -17.10 7.56 19.29
C ALA A 80 -17.33 6.13 18.77
N HIS A 81 -16.42 5.61 17.95
CA HIS A 81 -16.35 4.22 17.51
C HIS A 81 -15.45 3.34 18.40
N GLU A 82 -15.04 3.85 19.58
CA GLU A 82 -14.15 3.17 20.53
C GLU A 82 -12.78 2.79 19.92
N LEU A 83 -12.35 3.53 18.88
CA LEU A 83 -11.07 3.31 18.24
C LEU A 83 -9.93 4.09 18.91
N PRO A 84 -8.73 3.51 19.00
CA PRO A 84 -7.54 4.26 19.38
C PRO A 84 -7.20 5.30 18.31
N VAL A 85 -6.66 6.43 18.75
CA VAL A 85 -6.23 7.53 17.88
C VAL A 85 -4.72 7.66 17.96
N PHE A 86 -4.08 7.73 16.80
CA PHE A 86 -2.64 7.86 16.62
C PHE A 86 -2.30 9.15 15.83
N ALA A 87 -1.02 9.38 15.53
CA ALA A 87 -0.58 10.51 14.70
C ALA A 87 -1.05 10.40 13.23
N LEU A 88 -1.38 9.18 12.79
CA LEU A 88 -1.95 8.85 11.49
C LEU A 88 -3.14 7.92 11.71
N ASN A 89 -4.30 8.27 11.17
CA ASN A 89 -5.50 7.43 11.27
C ASN A 89 -6.21 7.30 9.93
N ILE A 90 -7.11 6.34 9.85
CA ILE A 90 -8.12 6.27 8.79
C ILE A 90 -9.23 7.27 9.13
N ARG A 91 -9.75 7.99 8.12
CA ARG A 91 -10.91 8.88 8.28
C ARG A 91 -12.11 8.09 8.82
N ALA A 92 -12.84 8.66 9.78
CA ALA A 92 -13.96 7.99 10.41
C ALA A 92 -15.04 7.58 9.41
N SER A 93 -15.25 8.40 8.37
CA SER A 93 -16.19 8.11 7.27
C SER A 93 -15.87 6.86 6.43
N ARG A 94 -14.66 6.31 6.55
CA ARG A 94 -14.21 5.10 5.84
C ARG A 94 -14.26 3.84 6.69
N ILE A 95 -14.49 3.93 8.01
CA ILE A 95 -14.53 2.76 8.91
C ILE A 95 -15.57 1.73 8.44
N ASN A 96 -16.72 2.19 8.00
CA ASN A 96 -17.80 1.31 7.51
C ASN A 96 -17.48 0.61 6.18
N LYS A 97 -16.38 0.97 5.51
CA LYS A 97 -15.87 0.27 4.33
C LYS A 97 -14.97 -0.90 4.69
N LEU A 98 -14.47 -0.95 5.92
CA LEU A 98 -13.60 -2.01 6.39
C LEU A 98 -14.41 -3.26 6.72
N THR A 99 -13.83 -4.44 6.48
CA THR A 99 -14.33 -5.71 6.97
C THR A 99 -13.87 -5.92 8.42
N HIS A 100 -14.81 -6.27 9.30
CA HIS A 100 -14.61 -6.37 10.76
C HIS A 100 -14.54 -7.83 11.25
N GLU A 101 -14.42 -8.80 10.34
CA GLU A 101 -14.47 -10.24 10.66
C GLU A 101 -13.22 -10.77 11.38
N GLY A 102 -12.14 -9.99 11.41
CA GLY A 102 -10.86 -10.36 12.02
C GLY A 102 -10.24 -9.27 12.89
N PRO A 103 -9.12 -9.58 13.58
CA PRO A 103 -8.39 -8.63 14.43
C PRO A 103 -7.74 -7.50 13.62
N VAL A 104 -7.54 -7.72 12.31
CA VAL A 104 -7.07 -6.72 11.37
C VAL A 104 -8.24 -6.35 10.46
N TRP A 105 -8.59 -5.06 10.45
CA TRP A 105 -9.65 -4.55 9.60
C TRP A 105 -9.12 -4.28 8.20
N THR A 106 -9.71 -4.92 7.19
CA THR A 106 -9.21 -4.86 5.81
C THR A 106 -10.22 -4.22 4.87
N TYR A 107 -9.74 -3.49 3.86
CA TYR A 107 -10.55 -3.06 2.72
C TYR A 107 -10.01 -3.66 1.42
N TRP A 108 -10.93 -4.16 0.60
CA TRP A 108 -10.63 -4.66 -0.73
C TRP A 108 -11.40 -3.86 -1.77
N THR A 109 -10.69 -3.24 -2.70
CA THR A 109 -11.33 -2.65 -3.89
C THR A 109 -12.00 -3.76 -4.70
N PRO A 110 -13.22 -3.55 -5.22
CA PRO A 110 -13.86 -4.54 -6.09
C PRO A 110 -12.95 -4.95 -7.24
N GLY A 111 -12.73 -6.26 -7.41
CA GLY A 111 -11.83 -6.80 -8.43
C GLY A 111 -10.35 -6.84 -8.03
N ALA A 112 -10.00 -6.53 -6.78
CA ALA A 112 -8.67 -6.78 -6.25
C ALA A 112 -8.32 -8.28 -6.34
N ASP A 113 -7.13 -8.60 -6.84
CA ASP A 113 -6.63 -9.96 -6.92
C ASP A 113 -5.85 -10.31 -5.65
N ILE A 114 -6.44 -11.15 -4.80
CA ILE A 114 -5.85 -11.57 -3.53
C ILE A 114 -4.51 -12.29 -3.71
N HIS A 115 -4.31 -12.99 -4.84
CA HIS A 115 -3.06 -13.71 -5.10
C HIS A 115 -1.88 -12.75 -5.25
N VAL A 116 -2.13 -11.51 -5.69
CA VAL A 116 -1.08 -10.48 -5.74
C VAL A 116 -0.62 -10.12 -4.33
N VAL A 117 -1.54 -10.03 -3.37
CA VAL A 117 -1.20 -9.75 -1.96
C VAL A 117 -0.46 -10.92 -1.33
N ASP A 118 -0.92 -12.16 -1.56
CA ASP A 118 -0.22 -13.37 -1.10
C ASP A 118 1.21 -13.47 -1.67
N TYR A 119 1.38 -13.11 -2.94
CA TYR A 119 2.71 -13.10 -3.57
C TYR A 119 3.63 -12.07 -2.91
N LEU A 120 3.10 -10.89 -2.56
CA LEU A 120 3.84 -9.81 -1.92
C LEU A 120 4.21 -10.14 -0.47
N SER A 121 3.30 -10.73 0.31
CA SER A 121 3.54 -11.10 1.71
C SER A 121 4.65 -12.15 1.89
N GLN A 122 4.94 -12.95 0.86
CA GLN A 122 6.05 -13.89 0.89
C GLN A 122 7.43 -13.24 0.65
N ARG A 123 7.46 -12.06 0.02
CA ARG A 123 8.70 -11.37 -0.38
C ARG A 123 8.98 -10.12 0.44
N TRP A 124 7.95 -9.62 1.10
CA TRP A 124 8.03 -8.52 2.03
C TRP A 124 7.54 -9.05 3.37
N PRO A 125 8.20 -8.75 4.50
CA PRO A 125 7.59 -8.91 5.81
C PRO A 125 6.48 -7.86 5.92
N LEU A 126 5.38 -8.07 5.20
CA LEU A 126 4.14 -7.41 5.55
C LEU A 126 3.80 -8.04 6.90
N ASP A 127 3.81 -7.24 7.97
CA ASP A 127 3.53 -7.71 9.34
C ASP A 127 2.12 -8.35 9.49
N TYR A 128 1.37 -8.41 8.39
CA TYR A 128 0.08 -9.03 8.22
C TYR A 128 0.26 -10.30 7.38
N LEU A 129 0.90 -11.32 7.95
CA LEU A 129 0.81 -12.67 7.38
C LEU A 129 -0.68 -13.04 7.36
N LEU A 130 -1.22 -13.26 6.16
CA LEU A 130 -2.57 -13.80 6.00
C LEU A 130 -2.51 -15.26 6.45
N GLU A 131 -3.01 -15.53 7.66
CA GLU A 131 -3.21 -16.90 8.20
C GLU A 131 -4.40 -17.60 7.53
#